data_AF-A0A3M8CK22-F1
#
_entry.id   AF-A0A3M8CK22-F1
#
_cell.length_a   1.000
_cell.length_b   1.000
_cell.length_c   1.000
_cell.angle_alpha   90.00
_cell.angle_beta   90.00
_cell.angle_gamma   90.00
#
_symmetry.space_group_name_H-M   'P 1'
#
loop_
_entity.id
_entity.type
_entity.pdbx_description
1 polymer ?
#
loop_
_entity_poly.entity_id
_entity_poly.type
_entity_poly.pdbx_seq_one_letter_code
_entity_poly.pdbx_strand_id
1 'polypeptide(L)'
;MLQRELTREQAIQTGEHILDLMEGHILERGYTYFSNGVVFNTRVEDGKLLKSDVQGTQIYHVSLHLDVVQESTCTCPYSRLCKHIAATFFQMYSVFDNPRHYLTRAQQPRLAKYSPPMLAPAFKSGIRNLTQSETSESLHSPLQPESSVNQWWTFFESWTRNLFAAMESFRASSELLSSYENILGIASKWPENRAQLFAVHATLFHLLKLQEFVQTKRQSYWFHDLSQTAERLLLQLEGILYYLDAQQLFATDLTDLEETKNLVQTWKYMEPTSLYWSYAYQMLWWELLQKPEWTTEEANELNRLIHLPETTDAEKEKYRMLLGHFLVMMKEDQAALDIWLPNERLSLTFYLPYVKSFARNNDWPRFLAWIDRLERLVGEADAQHYRLVTTVWREAMRQLGRGQECGKKLKKFLPGSFQEYASYLYENQQYKDWVDLQLSYRVPFTDIQAWQIKQVEEAAPHLLFPFYLQEINRLIGERSRTSYKEAIKLLKKVRSIYSKVNQEAHWGSYLDQLSTKYNRLRAFQEELRRGNLNL
;
A
#
# COMPACT_ATOMS: atom_id res chain seq x y z
N MET A 1 -26.26 -7.51 24.32
CA MET A 1 -27.17 -7.78 23.18
C MET A 1 -26.50 -8.73 22.19
N LEU A 2 -25.31 -8.39 21.66
CA LEU A 2 -24.54 -9.25 20.74
C LEU A 2 -24.25 -10.69 21.24
N GLN A 3 -23.98 -10.90 22.54
CA GLN A 3 -23.76 -12.25 23.11
C GLN A 3 -24.98 -13.18 23.02
N ARG A 4 -26.18 -12.64 22.81
CA ARG A 4 -27.40 -13.44 22.63
C ARG A 4 -27.62 -13.86 21.18
N GLU A 5 -26.99 -13.17 20.24
CA GLU A 5 -27.22 -13.32 18.80
C GLU A 5 -26.04 -13.97 18.07
N LEU A 6 -24.84 -13.96 18.67
CA LEU A 6 -23.61 -14.50 18.09
C LEU A 6 -22.86 -15.39 19.08
N THR A 7 -22.16 -16.38 18.53
CA THR A 7 -21.27 -17.26 19.28
C THR A 7 -19.81 -16.80 19.24
N ARG A 8 -19.02 -17.20 20.25
CA ARG A 8 -17.57 -16.98 20.26
C ARG A 8 -16.88 -17.62 19.05
N GLU A 9 -17.36 -18.78 18.61
CA GLU A 9 -16.80 -19.51 17.46
C GLU A 9 -16.98 -18.73 16.16
N GLN A 10 -18.18 -18.19 15.90
CA GLN A 10 -18.44 -17.31 14.75
C GLN A 10 -17.53 -16.08 14.76
N ALA A 11 -17.34 -15.45 15.93
CA ALA A 11 -16.47 -14.28 16.04
C ALA A 11 -14.99 -14.61 15.74
N ILE A 12 -14.50 -15.77 16.19
CA ILE A 12 -13.14 -16.24 15.90
C ILE A 12 -12.99 -16.59 14.43
N GLN A 13 -13.94 -17.33 13.84
CA GLN A 13 -13.90 -17.72 12.43
C GLN A 13 -13.93 -16.50 11.50
N THR A 14 -14.81 -15.54 11.78
CA THR A 14 -14.83 -14.24 11.07
C THR A 14 -13.47 -13.55 11.19
N GLY A 15 -12.86 -13.61 12.37
CA GLY A 15 -11.52 -13.11 12.62
C GLY A 15 -10.46 -13.79 11.75
N GLU A 16 -10.46 -15.11 11.59
CA GLU A 16 -9.51 -15.80 10.70
C GLU A 16 -9.68 -15.37 9.23
N HIS A 17 -10.92 -15.21 8.76
CA HIS A 17 -11.17 -14.70 7.40
C HIS A 17 -10.70 -13.26 7.22
N ILE A 18 -10.97 -12.38 8.18
CA ILE A 18 -10.50 -10.99 8.16
C ILE A 18 -8.97 -10.94 8.17
N LEU A 19 -8.33 -11.79 8.95
CA LEU A 19 -6.89 -11.94 9.03
C LEU A 19 -6.23 -12.32 7.70
N ASP A 20 -6.93 -13.09 6.86
CA ASP A 20 -6.45 -13.50 5.55
C ASP A 20 -6.70 -12.43 4.47
N LEU A 21 -7.75 -11.64 4.62
CA LEU A 21 -8.23 -10.70 3.60
C LEU A 21 -7.82 -9.25 3.84
N MET A 22 -7.52 -8.86 5.08
CA MET A 22 -7.22 -7.47 5.45
C MET A 22 -5.74 -7.26 5.76
N GLU A 23 -5.19 -6.18 5.24
CA GLU A 23 -3.83 -5.75 5.56
C GLU A 23 -3.75 -5.22 7.00
N GLY A 24 -2.61 -5.48 7.67
CA GLY A 24 -2.39 -5.09 9.07
C GLY A 24 -2.59 -3.59 9.35
N HIS A 25 -2.23 -2.71 8.41
CA HIS A 25 -2.39 -1.26 8.57
C HIS A 25 -3.88 -0.83 8.52
N ILE A 26 -4.73 -1.55 7.78
CA ILE A 26 -6.18 -1.32 7.77
C ILE A 26 -6.78 -1.79 9.11
N LEU A 27 -6.33 -2.93 9.61
CA LEU A 27 -6.72 -3.45 10.92
C LEU A 27 -6.28 -2.50 12.05
N GLU A 28 -5.07 -1.94 11.99
CA GLU A 28 -4.60 -0.95 12.95
C GLU A 28 -5.48 0.30 12.96
N ARG A 29 -5.79 0.87 11.78
CA ARG A 29 -6.71 2.01 11.66
C ARG A 29 -8.12 1.66 12.16
N GLY A 30 -8.62 0.46 11.85
CA GLY A 30 -9.91 -0.01 12.32
C GLY A 30 -9.95 -0.16 13.85
N TYR A 31 -8.86 -0.67 14.44
CA TYR A 31 -8.70 -0.75 15.89
C TYR A 31 -8.71 0.65 16.52
N THR A 32 -8.04 1.65 15.91
CA THR A 32 -8.09 3.04 16.38
C THR A 32 -9.52 3.60 16.39
N TYR A 33 -10.31 3.35 15.35
CA TYR A 33 -11.71 3.79 15.29
C TYR A 33 -12.55 3.11 16.38
N PHE A 34 -12.39 1.81 16.54
CA PHE A 34 -13.02 1.08 17.63
C PHE A 34 -12.61 1.64 19.01
N SER A 35 -11.31 1.85 19.27
CA SER A 35 -10.80 2.33 20.55
C SER A 35 -11.23 3.77 20.87
N ASN A 36 -11.48 4.58 19.84
CA ASN A 36 -11.97 5.94 19.98
C ASN A 36 -13.49 5.99 20.25
N GLY A 37 -14.18 4.85 20.26
CA GLY A 37 -15.62 4.78 20.54
C GLY A 37 -16.49 5.36 19.43
N VAL A 38 -15.98 5.43 18.19
CA VAL A 38 -16.72 6.00 17.04
C VAL A 38 -17.60 4.98 16.30
N VAL A 39 -17.76 3.76 16.84
CA VAL A 39 -18.65 2.72 16.31
C VAL A 39 -19.90 2.64 17.18
N PHE A 40 -21.08 2.77 16.58
CA PHE A 40 -22.36 2.79 17.30
C PHE A 40 -23.45 2.06 16.50
N ASN A 41 -24.65 1.94 17.08
CA ASN A 41 -25.82 1.25 16.50
C ASN A 41 -25.53 -0.18 16.00
N THR A 42 -24.65 -0.90 16.69
CA THR A 42 -24.25 -2.24 16.26
C THR A 42 -25.33 -3.27 16.55
N ARG A 43 -25.80 -3.95 15.51
CA ARG A 43 -26.87 -4.96 15.59
C ARG A 43 -26.58 -6.14 14.65
N VAL A 44 -27.14 -7.30 14.99
CA VAL A 44 -27.06 -8.49 14.13
C VAL A 44 -28.38 -8.66 13.40
N GLU A 45 -28.31 -8.93 12.11
CA GLU A 45 -29.45 -9.29 11.27
C GLU A 45 -29.24 -10.72 10.74
N ASP A 46 -30.27 -11.55 10.85
CA ASP A 46 -30.33 -12.95 10.40
C ASP A 46 -29.19 -13.86 10.91
N GLY A 47 -28.53 -13.49 12.00
CA GLY A 47 -27.40 -14.22 12.59
C GLY A 47 -26.13 -14.24 11.72
N LYS A 48 -26.13 -13.53 10.58
CA LYS A 48 -25.06 -13.58 9.56
C LYS A 48 -24.51 -12.22 9.18
N LEU A 49 -25.30 -11.16 9.35
CA LEU A 49 -24.91 -9.79 9.01
C LEU A 49 -24.76 -8.98 10.29
N LEU A 50 -23.59 -8.38 10.48
CA LEU A 50 -23.34 -7.41 11.53
C LEU A 50 -23.37 -6.01 10.93
N LYS A 51 -24.38 -5.22 11.33
CA LYS A 51 -24.54 -3.83 10.88
C LYS A 51 -24.13 -2.85 11.96
N SER A 52 -23.42 -1.79 11.58
CA SER A 52 -23.01 -0.70 12.48
C SER A 52 -22.91 0.62 11.73
N ASP A 53 -22.97 1.71 12.49
CA ASP A 53 -22.62 3.05 12.03
C ASP A 53 -21.23 3.43 12.57
N VAL A 54 -20.38 3.98 11.72
CA VAL A 54 -19.01 4.38 12.08
C VAL A 54 -18.77 5.84 11.75
N GLN A 55 -18.50 6.67 12.77
CA GLN A 55 -18.17 8.08 12.61
C GLN A 55 -16.71 8.24 12.16
N GLY A 56 -16.51 8.86 11.00
CA GLY A 56 -15.22 9.36 10.51
C GLY A 56 -15.31 10.85 10.17
N THR A 57 -14.93 11.22 8.95
CA THR A 57 -15.24 12.56 8.38
C THR A 57 -16.75 12.82 8.29
N GLN A 58 -17.54 11.74 8.30
CA GLN A 58 -18.98 11.66 8.23
C GLN A 58 -19.41 10.29 8.78
N ILE A 59 -20.71 9.99 8.80
CA ILE A 59 -21.22 8.68 9.21
C ILE A 59 -21.16 7.71 8.03
N TYR A 60 -20.54 6.54 8.24
CA TYR A 60 -20.52 5.46 7.27
C TYR A 60 -21.33 4.27 7.80
N HIS A 61 -22.21 3.72 6.95
CA HIS A 61 -22.99 2.53 7.25
C HIS A 61 -22.21 1.29 6.82
N VAL A 62 -22.03 0.35 7.73
CA VAL A 62 -21.25 -0.87 7.55
C VAL A 62 -22.16 -2.09 7.66
N SER A 63 -21.97 -3.05 6.77
CA SER A 63 -22.58 -4.38 6.84
C SER A 63 -21.49 -5.44 6.64
N LEU A 64 -21.03 -6.03 7.74
CA LEU A 64 -20.05 -7.11 7.76
C LEU A 64 -20.77 -8.46 7.65
N HIS A 65 -20.46 -9.22 6.59
CA HIS A 65 -20.94 -10.60 6.47
C HIS A 65 -20.00 -11.54 7.23
N LEU A 66 -20.54 -12.24 8.23
CA LEU A 66 -19.72 -13.04 9.16
C LEU A 66 -19.19 -14.33 8.50
N ASP A 67 -19.99 -14.98 7.67
CA ASP A 67 -19.57 -16.20 6.96
C ASP A 67 -18.69 -15.88 5.73
N VAL A 68 -19.15 -14.96 4.87
CA VAL A 68 -18.49 -14.59 3.61
C VAL A 68 -17.95 -13.16 3.67
N VAL A 69 -16.84 -12.98 4.39
CA VAL A 69 -16.28 -11.64 4.70
C VAL A 69 -16.05 -10.79 3.43
N GLN A 70 -15.71 -11.39 2.28
CA GLN A 70 -15.52 -10.67 1.02
C GLN A 70 -16.78 -9.92 0.54
N GLU A 71 -17.98 -10.37 0.91
CA GLU A 71 -19.27 -9.74 0.54
C GLU A 71 -19.66 -8.59 1.48
N SER A 72 -18.78 -8.26 2.45
CA SER A 72 -19.01 -7.13 3.35
C SER A 72 -19.04 -5.81 2.59
N THR A 73 -19.94 -4.92 3.00
CA THR A 73 -20.13 -3.62 2.36
C THR A 73 -19.98 -2.48 3.36
N CYS A 74 -19.55 -1.32 2.87
CA CYS A 74 -19.51 -0.08 3.64
C CYS A 74 -19.85 1.07 2.69
N THR A 75 -20.57 2.10 3.14
CA THR A 75 -20.88 3.28 2.31
C THR A 75 -19.67 4.19 2.03
N CYS A 76 -18.49 3.85 2.52
CA CYS A 76 -17.28 4.59 2.18
C CYS A 76 -16.87 4.38 0.71
N PRO A 77 -16.11 5.32 0.11
CA PRO A 77 -15.66 5.23 -1.28
C PRO A 77 -14.66 4.08 -1.53
N TYR A 78 -14.16 3.44 -0.48
CA TYR A 78 -13.24 2.31 -0.57
C TYR A 78 -14.01 1.03 -0.95
N SER A 79 -13.62 0.35 -2.03
CA SER A 79 -14.31 -0.85 -2.53
C SER A 79 -13.87 -2.17 -1.91
N ARG A 80 -12.75 -2.17 -1.19
CA ARG A 80 -12.26 -3.34 -0.46
C ARG A 80 -12.69 -3.27 1.00
N LEU A 81 -12.31 -4.29 1.78
CA LEU A 81 -12.49 -4.29 3.23
C LEU A 81 -11.79 -3.07 3.84
N CYS A 82 -12.58 -2.13 4.35
CA CYS A 82 -12.11 -0.83 4.80
C CYS A 82 -11.87 -0.82 6.31
N LYS A 83 -11.24 0.25 6.81
CA LYS A 83 -11.05 0.47 8.26
C LYS A 83 -12.35 0.50 9.05
N HIS A 84 -13.49 0.89 8.45
CA HIS A 84 -14.78 0.88 9.13
C HIS A 84 -15.32 -0.55 9.32
N ILE A 85 -15.13 -1.44 8.33
CA ILE A 85 -15.42 -2.87 8.48
C ILE A 85 -14.55 -3.48 9.58
N ALA A 86 -13.25 -3.16 9.62
CA ALA A 86 -12.38 -3.59 10.71
C ALA A 86 -12.86 -3.06 12.08
N ALA A 87 -13.28 -1.80 12.17
CA ALA A 87 -13.80 -1.22 13.41
C ALA A 87 -15.09 -1.92 13.88
N THR A 88 -16.03 -2.20 12.97
CA THR A 88 -17.24 -3.00 13.22
C THR A 88 -16.90 -4.42 13.68
N PHE A 89 -15.91 -5.06 13.05
CA PHE A 89 -15.40 -6.34 13.51
C PHE A 89 -14.85 -6.25 14.94
N PHE A 90 -13.99 -5.28 15.25
CA PHE A 90 -13.43 -5.13 16.60
C PHE A 90 -14.50 -4.84 17.66
N GLN A 91 -15.55 -4.10 17.30
CA GLN A 91 -16.70 -3.86 18.15
C GLN A 91 -17.38 -5.18 18.56
N MET A 92 -17.60 -6.10 17.61
CA MET A 92 -18.10 -7.44 17.89
C MET A 92 -17.07 -8.29 18.65
N TYR A 93 -15.82 -8.33 18.17
CA TYR A 93 -14.77 -9.21 18.70
C TYR A 93 -14.48 -8.91 20.18
N SER A 94 -14.54 -7.64 20.59
CA SER A 94 -14.32 -7.19 21.97
C SER A 94 -15.27 -7.82 23.00
N VAL A 95 -16.41 -8.34 22.55
CA VAL A 95 -17.42 -9.00 23.37
C VAL A 95 -17.02 -10.45 23.71
N PHE A 96 -16.15 -11.07 22.91
CA PHE A 96 -15.81 -12.49 22.96
C PHE A 96 -14.33 -12.79 23.25
N ASP A 97 -13.43 -11.89 22.86
CA ASP A 97 -11.98 -12.02 23.09
C ASP A 97 -11.30 -10.63 23.08
N ASN A 98 -10.02 -10.56 23.41
CA ASN A 98 -9.27 -9.32 23.51
C ASN A 98 -8.84 -8.79 22.11
N PRO A 99 -9.36 -7.64 21.67
CA PRO A 99 -9.01 -7.05 20.37
C PRO A 99 -7.52 -6.71 20.24
N ARG A 100 -6.82 -6.38 21.34
CA ARG A 100 -5.37 -6.09 21.29
C ARG A 100 -4.56 -7.33 20.96
N HIS A 101 -4.90 -8.48 21.53
CA HIS A 101 -4.22 -9.74 21.22
C HIS A 101 -4.40 -10.12 19.76
N TYR A 102 -5.62 -9.94 19.24
CA TYR A 102 -5.88 -10.12 17.82
C TYR A 102 -5.05 -9.16 16.96
N LEU A 103 -4.97 -7.88 17.32
CA LEU A 103 -4.17 -6.90 16.59
C LEU A 103 -2.68 -7.27 16.60
N THR A 104 -2.12 -7.69 17.74
CA THR A 104 -0.73 -8.17 17.83
C THR A 104 -0.50 -9.39 16.93
N ARG A 105 -1.46 -10.32 16.88
CA ARG A 105 -1.41 -11.45 15.95
C ARG A 105 -1.52 -11.00 14.49
N ALA A 106 -2.34 -9.99 14.20
CA ALA A 106 -2.50 -9.39 12.87
C ALA A 106 -1.23 -8.66 12.39
N GLN A 107 -0.42 -8.15 13.33
CA GLN A 107 0.85 -7.49 13.05
C GLN A 107 2.00 -8.47 12.76
N GLN A 108 1.81 -9.77 13.03
CA GLN A 108 2.80 -10.77 12.66
C GLN A 108 2.96 -10.85 11.13
N PRO A 109 4.20 -10.92 10.61
CA PRO A 109 4.46 -10.96 9.19
C PRO A 109 3.85 -12.23 8.58
N ARG A 110 2.98 -12.05 7.60
CA ARG A 110 2.36 -13.12 6.83
C ARG A 110 2.68 -12.92 5.36
N LEU A 111 2.89 -14.04 4.68
CA LEU A 111 3.00 -14.02 3.23
C LEU A 111 1.63 -13.64 2.66
N ALA A 112 1.55 -12.43 2.11
CA ALA A 112 0.36 -12.03 1.38
C ALA A 112 0.16 -12.99 0.20
N LYS A 113 -1.07 -13.49 0.05
CA LYS A 113 -1.45 -14.33 -1.09
C LYS A 113 -1.82 -13.42 -2.24
N TYR A 114 -1.28 -13.71 -3.42
CA TYR A 114 -1.69 -13.00 -4.62
C TYR A 114 -3.18 -13.20 -4.88
N SER A 115 -3.87 -12.10 -5.19
CA SER A 115 -5.22 -12.15 -5.74
C SER A 115 -5.38 -11.04 -6.79
N PRO A 116 -6.12 -11.29 -7.89
CA PRO A 116 -6.33 -10.28 -8.94
C PRO A 116 -6.87 -8.92 -8.43
N PRO A 117 -7.79 -8.87 -7.44
CA PRO A 117 -8.28 -7.60 -6.91
C PRO A 117 -7.21 -6.70 -6.31
N MET A 118 -6.05 -7.23 -5.89
CA MET A 118 -4.93 -6.43 -5.38
C MET A 118 -4.38 -5.47 -6.43
N LEU A 119 -4.48 -5.85 -7.70
CA LEU A 119 -4.00 -5.05 -8.81
C LEU A 119 -5.01 -3.97 -9.20
N ALA A 120 -6.31 -4.14 -8.96
CA ALA A 120 -7.34 -3.16 -9.29
C ALA A 120 -7.38 -1.99 -8.28
N PRO A 121 -7.76 -0.77 -8.68
CA PRO A 121 -7.99 0.33 -7.72
C PRO A 121 -9.02 -0.07 -6.66
N ALA A 122 -8.78 0.30 -5.41
CA ALA A 122 -9.70 0.03 -4.30
C ALA A 122 -10.86 1.04 -4.28
N PHE A 123 -11.48 1.25 -5.43
CA PHE A 123 -12.51 2.24 -5.70
C PHE A 123 -13.81 1.57 -6.17
N LYS A 124 -14.98 2.14 -5.83
CA LYS A 124 -16.28 1.60 -6.28
C LYS A 124 -16.72 2.27 -7.59
N SER A 125 -17.09 1.48 -8.60
CA SER A 125 -17.56 2.04 -9.87
C SER A 125 -18.83 2.90 -9.72
N GLY A 126 -18.94 3.92 -10.57
CA GLY A 126 -20.15 4.75 -10.73
C GLY A 126 -20.15 6.05 -9.93
N ILE A 127 -20.63 7.13 -10.55
CA ILE A 127 -20.71 8.47 -9.94
C ILE A 127 -21.48 8.48 -8.62
N ARG A 128 -22.49 7.63 -8.46
CA ARG A 128 -23.27 7.56 -7.22
C ARG A 128 -22.45 7.14 -6.01
N ASN A 129 -21.32 6.46 -6.21
CA ASN A 129 -20.38 6.16 -5.13
C ASN A 129 -19.39 7.31 -4.86
N LEU A 130 -19.30 8.28 -5.77
CA LEU A 130 -18.57 9.54 -5.59
C LEU A 130 -19.44 10.63 -4.97
N THR A 131 -20.76 10.60 -5.20
CA THR A 131 -21.73 11.58 -4.71
C THR A 131 -22.57 11.00 -3.59
N GLN A 132 -22.58 11.61 -2.41
CA GLN A 132 -23.34 11.08 -1.27
C GLN A 132 -24.73 11.70 -1.12
N SER A 133 -25.11 12.60 -2.01
CA SER A 133 -26.41 13.26 -1.93
C SER A 133 -27.52 12.33 -2.42
N GLU A 134 -28.14 11.58 -1.50
CA GLU A 134 -29.50 11.05 -1.70
C GLU A 134 -30.52 12.21 -1.86
N THR A 135 -30.18 13.39 -1.33
CA THR A 135 -30.89 14.65 -1.50
C THR A 135 -30.57 15.27 -2.85
N SER A 136 -31.11 14.70 -3.92
CA SER A 136 -31.26 15.40 -5.19
C SER A 136 -32.27 16.55 -5.04
N GLU A 137 -31.97 17.57 -4.23
CA GLU A 137 -32.46 18.90 -4.60
C GLU A 137 -31.74 19.23 -5.89
N SER A 138 -32.53 19.32 -6.96
CA SER A 138 -32.06 19.54 -8.31
C SER A 138 -31.20 20.80 -8.35
N LEU A 139 -29.88 20.64 -8.31
CA LEU A 139 -28.97 21.67 -8.76
C LEU A 139 -29.40 22.01 -10.20
N HIS A 140 -29.95 23.20 -10.37
CA HIS A 140 -30.38 23.67 -11.68
C HIS A 140 -29.13 23.85 -12.54
N SER A 141 -28.84 22.85 -13.36
CA SER A 141 -27.77 22.88 -14.35
C SER A 141 -28.37 22.94 -15.76
N PRO A 142 -27.82 23.76 -16.67
CA PRO A 142 -28.22 23.75 -18.07
C PRO A 142 -27.70 22.51 -18.82
N LEU A 143 -26.79 21.72 -18.21
CA LEU A 143 -26.16 20.58 -18.86
C LEU A 143 -27.12 19.39 -18.99
N GLN A 144 -27.03 18.73 -20.14
CA GLN A 144 -27.74 17.49 -20.48
C GLN A 144 -26.71 16.39 -20.81
N PRO A 145 -27.11 15.11 -20.83
CA PRO A 145 -26.21 14.01 -21.20
C PRO A 145 -25.51 14.19 -22.56
N GLU A 146 -26.15 14.88 -23.50
CA GLU A 146 -25.66 15.15 -24.85
C GLU A 146 -24.81 16.44 -24.94
N SER A 147 -24.62 17.15 -23.83
CA SER A 147 -23.73 18.32 -23.81
C SER A 147 -22.29 17.89 -24.08
N SER A 148 -21.61 18.64 -24.95
CA SER A 148 -20.21 18.42 -25.32
C SER A 148 -19.24 18.67 -24.16
N VAL A 149 -18.03 18.11 -24.27
CA VAL A 149 -16.92 18.40 -23.35
C VAL A 149 -16.67 19.90 -23.22
N ASN A 150 -16.66 20.66 -24.31
CA ASN A 150 -16.49 22.12 -24.25
C ASN A 150 -17.57 22.82 -23.38
N GLN A 151 -18.84 22.42 -23.54
CA GLN A 151 -19.94 22.95 -22.74
C GLN A 151 -19.77 22.62 -21.26
N TRP A 152 -19.26 21.43 -20.92
CA TRP A 152 -18.95 21.07 -19.54
C TRP A 152 -17.88 21.98 -18.94
N TRP A 153 -16.77 22.20 -19.64
CA TRP A 153 -15.69 23.07 -19.16
C TRP A 153 -16.12 24.52 -19.00
N THR A 154 -16.92 25.03 -19.94
CA THR A 154 -17.52 26.37 -19.83
C THR A 154 -18.40 26.49 -18.59
N PHE A 155 -19.21 25.46 -18.32
CA PHE A 155 -20.02 25.39 -17.11
C PHE A 155 -19.15 25.32 -15.84
N PHE A 156 -18.10 24.48 -15.81
CA PHE A 156 -17.20 24.36 -14.65
C PHE A 156 -16.51 25.69 -14.30
N GLU A 157 -16.06 26.44 -15.30
CA GLU A 157 -15.51 27.79 -15.08
C GLU A 157 -16.55 28.73 -14.47
N SER A 158 -17.78 28.72 -15.00
CA SER A 158 -18.86 29.56 -14.47
C SER A 158 -19.22 29.19 -13.03
N TRP A 159 -19.26 27.89 -12.71
CA TRP A 159 -19.60 27.35 -11.40
C TRP A 159 -18.53 27.67 -10.35
N THR A 160 -17.25 27.56 -10.73
CA THR A 160 -16.11 27.73 -9.82
C THR A 160 -15.59 29.16 -9.74
N ARG A 161 -16.30 30.16 -10.30
CA ARG A 161 -15.89 31.57 -10.33
C ARG A 161 -15.50 32.14 -8.96
N ASN A 162 -16.21 31.74 -7.91
CA ASN A 162 -15.95 32.20 -6.53
C ASN A 162 -15.18 31.18 -5.68
N LEU A 163 -14.75 30.06 -6.27
CA LEU A 163 -14.17 28.94 -5.53
C LEU A 163 -12.89 29.35 -4.79
N PHE A 164 -11.98 30.09 -5.43
CA PHE A 164 -10.74 30.51 -4.77
C PHE A 164 -11.01 31.43 -3.57
N ALA A 165 -11.96 32.36 -3.68
CA ALA A 165 -12.34 33.22 -2.55
C ALA A 165 -12.95 32.42 -1.39
N ALA A 166 -13.75 31.39 -1.68
CA ALA A 166 -14.28 30.48 -0.67
C ALA A 166 -13.16 29.64 -0.03
N MET A 167 -12.24 29.10 -0.85
CA MET A 167 -11.09 28.33 -0.37
C MET A 167 -10.15 29.12 0.53
N GLU A 168 -9.98 30.42 0.28
CA GLU A 168 -9.20 31.31 1.16
C GLU A 168 -9.91 31.62 2.48
N SER A 169 -11.24 31.74 2.44
CA SER A 169 -12.05 32.16 3.59
C SER A 169 -12.38 31.00 4.54
N PHE A 170 -12.44 29.78 4.02
CA PHE A 170 -12.81 28.56 4.74
C PHE A 170 -11.67 27.52 4.68
N ARG A 171 -11.99 26.23 4.89
CA ARG A 171 -11.01 25.15 4.69
C ARG A 171 -10.92 24.82 3.21
N ALA A 172 -9.82 25.24 2.57
CA ALA A 172 -9.59 25.09 1.13
C ALA A 172 -9.95 23.71 0.56
N SER A 173 -9.46 22.62 1.18
CA SER A 173 -9.76 21.26 0.73
C SER A 173 -11.24 20.88 0.87
N SER A 174 -11.92 21.36 1.92
CA SER A 174 -13.35 21.09 2.12
C SER A 174 -14.21 21.79 1.07
N GLU A 175 -13.91 23.06 0.76
CA GLU A 175 -14.65 23.83 -0.25
C GLU A 175 -14.44 23.23 -1.66
N LEU A 176 -13.21 22.87 -1.99
CA LEU A 176 -12.91 22.26 -3.29
C LEU A 176 -13.61 20.91 -3.47
N LEU A 177 -13.60 20.06 -2.44
CA LEU A 177 -14.28 18.76 -2.47
C LEU A 177 -15.80 18.89 -2.46
N SER A 178 -16.35 19.88 -1.74
CA SER A 178 -17.78 20.19 -1.77
C SER A 178 -18.23 20.64 -3.16
N SER A 179 -17.48 21.55 -3.79
CA SER A 179 -17.71 21.96 -5.19
C SER A 179 -17.66 20.76 -6.13
N TYR A 180 -16.66 19.89 -5.98
CA TYR A 180 -16.50 18.69 -6.78
C TYR A 180 -17.69 17.73 -6.64
N GLU A 181 -18.10 17.40 -5.41
CA GLU A 181 -19.24 16.51 -5.15
C GLU A 181 -20.56 17.09 -5.72
N ASN A 182 -20.76 18.40 -5.62
CA ASN A 182 -21.92 19.08 -6.21
C ASN A 182 -21.95 18.97 -7.74
N ILE A 183 -20.81 19.19 -8.41
CA ILE A 183 -20.73 19.04 -9.87
C ILE A 183 -21.04 17.60 -10.29
N LEU A 184 -20.47 16.61 -9.61
CA LEU A 184 -20.76 15.21 -9.92
C LEU A 184 -22.23 14.85 -9.73
N GLY A 185 -22.93 15.50 -8.79
CA GLY A 185 -24.35 15.32 -8.54
C GLY A 185 -25.23 15.58 -9.78
N ILE A 186 -24.79 16.45 -10.70
CA ILE A 186 -25.49 16.77 -11.95
C ILE A 186 -25.66 15.53 -12.82
N ALA A 187 -24.62 14.71 -12.93
CA ALA A 187 -24.59 13.52 -13.79
C ALA A 187 -25.06 12.23 -13.07
N SER A 188 -25.54 12.31 -11.83
CA SER A 188 -25.96 11.15 -11.02
C SER A 188 -27.08 10.29 -11.63
N LYS A 189 -27.87 10.89 -12.54
CA LYS A 189 -28.99 10.26 -13.27
C LYS A 189 -28.70 10.07 -14.76
N TRP A 190 -27.51 10.42 -15.24
CA TRP A 190 -27.11 10.26 -16.64
C TRP A 190 -26.79 8.79 -16.96
N PRO A 191 -26.76 8.40 -18.25
CA PRO A 191 -26.24 7.09 -18.67
C PRO A 191 -24.82 6.87 -18.15
N GLU A 192 -24.51 5.65 -17.71
CA GLU A 192 -23.29 5.35 -16.92
C GLU A 192 -22.00 5.82 -17.59
N ASN A 193 -21.74 5.47 -18.85
CA ASN A 193 -20.51 5.87 -19.55
C ASN A 193 -20.39 7.38 -19.72
N ARG A 194 -21.53 8.04 -20.01
CA ARG A 194 -21.59 9.50 -20.19
C ARG A 194 -21.31 10.20 -18.88
N ALA A 195 -21.91 9.70 -17.81
CA ALA A 195 -21.67 10.13 -16.46
C ALA A 195 -20.18 9.93 -16.10
N GLN A 196 -19.61 8.74 -16.32
CA GLN A 196 -18.20 8.47 -16.01
C GLN A 196 -17.25 9.41 -16.78
N LEU A 197 -17.47 9.67 -18.08
CA LEU A 197 -16.67 10.63 -18.84
C LEU A 197 -16.80 12.06 -18.27
N PHE A 198 -18.02 12.46 -17.90
CA PHE A 198 -18.24 13.73 -17.19
C PHE A 198 -17.47 13.78 -15.86
N ALA A 199 -17.46 12.69 -15.08
CA ALA A 199 -16.70 12.59 -13.84
C ALA A 199 -15.19 12.68 -14.06
N VAL A 200 -14.66 12.08 -15.13
CA VAL A 200 -13.26 12.26 -15.56
C VAL A 200 -13.00 13.77 -15.71
N HIS A 201 -13.76 14.47 -16.55
CA HIS A 201 -13.54 15.90 -16.77
C HIS A 201 -13.73 16.76 -15.53
N ALA A 202 -14.72 16.45 -14.67
CA ALA A 202 -14.91 17.15 -13.41
C ALA A 202 -13.71 16.96 -12.47
N THR A 203 -13.15 15.75 -12.38
CA THR A 203 -11.94 15.46 -11.59
C THR A 203 -10.73 16.21 -12.15
N LEU A 204 -10.52 16.18 -13.46
CA LEU A 204 -9.43 16.89 -14.13
C LEU A 204 -9.51 18.40 -13.89
N PHE A 205 -10.70 18.99 -14.04
CA PHE A 205 -10.92 20.42 -13.82
C PHE A 205 -10.58 20.84 -12.39
N HIS A 206 -11.07 20.12 -11.39
CA HIS A 206 -10.79 20.44 -9.99
C HIS A 206 -9.32 20.20 -9.62
N LEU A 207 -8.66 19.22 -10.23
CA LEU A 207 -7.22 19.01 -10.07
C LEU A 207 -6.42 20.22 -10.59
N LEU A 208 -6.79 20.75 -11.76
CA LEU A 208 -6.15 21.95 -12.32
C LEU A 208 -6.42 23.19 -11.47
N LYS A 209 -7.65 23.39 -10.98
CA LYS A 209 -7.98 24.50 -10.06
C LYS A 209 -7.21 24.40 -8.74
N LEU A 210 -7.08 23.20 -8.17
CA LEU A 210 -6.28 22.97 -6.98
C LEU A 210 -4.81 23.31 -7.23
N GLN A 211 -4.27 22.91 -8.38
CA GLN A 211 -2.89 23.23 -8.77
C GLN A 211 -2.67 24.73 -8.91
N GLU A 212 -3.56 25.45 -9.60
CA GLU A 212 -3.50 26.91 -9.75
C GLU A 212 -3.53 27.61 -8.37
N PHE A 213 -4.39 27.14 -7.46
CA PHE A 213 -4.45 27.64 -6.09
C PHE A 213 -3.14 27.37 -5.32
N VAL A 214 -2.57 26.17 -5.42
CA VAL A 214 -1.29 25.84 -4.78
C VAL A 214 -0.14 26.68 -5.36
N GLN A 215 -0.13 26.92 -6.68
CA GLN A 215 0.90 27.73 -7.33
C GLN A 215 0.89 29.19 -6.84
N THR A 216 -0.27 29.77 -6.60
CA THR A 216 -0.39 31.14 -6.06
C THR A 216 -0.05 31.23 -4.57
N LYS A 217 -0.17 30.13 -3.80
CA LYS A 217 -0.04 30.11 -2.34
C LYS A 217 1.05 29.16 -1.81
N ARG A 218 2.13 28.89 -2.57
CA ARG A 218 3.16 27.85 -2.28
C ARG A 218 3.75 27.83 -0.86
N GLN A 219 3.79 28.96 -0.16
CA GLN A 219 4.33 29.06 1.21
C GLN A 219 3.28 28.96 2.32
N SER A 220 2.03 28.65 1.96
CA SER A 220 0.95 28.57 2.94
C SER A 220 1.01 27.27 3.75
N TYR A 221 0.54 27.34 4.99
CA TYR A 221 0.39 26.18 5.88
C TYR A 221 -0.53 25.08 5.32
N TRP A 222 -1.30 25.38 4.28
CA TRP A 222 -2.20 24.45 3.59
C TRP A 222 -1.49 23.44 2.68
N PHE A 223 -0.20 23.60 2.36
CA PHE A 223 0.46 22.82 1.30
C PHE A 223 0.30 21.30 1.44
N HIS A 224 0.45 20.77 2.67
CA HIS A 224 0.32 19.33 2.91
C HIS A 224 -1.13 18.83 2.71
N ASP A 225 -2.12 19.57 3.24
CA ASP A 225 -3.54 19.25 3.08
C ASP A 225 -3.98 19.29 1.60
N LEU A 226 -3.52 20.30 0.85
CA LEU A 226 -3.79 20.42 -0.57
C LEU A 226 -3.12 19.32 -1.40
N SER A 227 -1.92 18.87 -1.00
CA SER A 227 -1.24 17.74 -1.66
C SER A 227 -2.01 16.43 -1.45
N GLN A 228 -2.52 16.18 -0.24
CA GLN A 228 -3.39 15.03 0.02
C GLN A 228 -4.70 15.08 -0.78
N THR A 229 -5.27 16.29 -0.95
CA THR A 229 -6.46 16.48 -1.79
C THR A 229 -6.16 16.18 -3.27
N ALA A 230 -4.99 16.57 -3.78
CA ALA A 230 -4.57 16.23 -5.14
C ALA A 230 -4.39 14.71 -5.32
N GLU A 231 -3.75 14.05 -4.37
CA GLU A 231 -3.61 12.58 -4.37
C GLU A 231 -4.98 11.88 -4.34
N ARG A 232 -5.94 12.40 -3.55
CA ARG A 232 -7.31 11.88 -3.52
C ARG A 232 -8.00 12.00 -4.87
N LEU A 233 -7.89 13.14 -5.55
CA LEU A 233 -8.46 13.35 -6.88
C LEU A 233 -7.81 12.43 -7.92
N LEU A 234 -6.49 12.22 -7.87
CA LEU A 234 -5.79 11.28 -8.75
C LEU A 234 -6.22 9.83 -8.51
N LEU A 235 -6.39 9.40 -7.25
CA LEU A 235 -6.92 8.08 -6.93
C LEU A 235 -8.36 7.89 -7.44
N GLN A 236 -9.18 8.94 -7.36
CA GLN A 236 -10.53 8.94 -7.94
C GLN A 236 -10.47 8.84 -9.47
N LEU A 237 -9.58 9.58 -10.11
CA LEU A 237 -9.36 9.50 -11.56
C LEU A 237 -8.95 8.08 -11.98
N GLU A 238 -8.03 7.44 -11.23
CA GLU A 238 -7.60 6.04 -11.49
C GLU A 238 -8.80 5.09 -11.42
N GLY A 239 -9.62 5.24 -10.38
CA GLY A 239 -10.81 4.43 -10.19
C GLY A 239 -11.83 4.63 -11.31
N ILE A 240 -12.12 5.88 -11.69
CA ILE A 240 -13.09 6.19 -12.76
C ILE A 240 -12.61 5.61 -14.09
N LEU A 241 -11.35 5.87 -14.46
CA LEU A 241 -10.78 5.40 -15.74
C LEU A 241 -10.72 3.88 -15.81
N TYR A 242 -10.39 3.20 -14.71
CA TYR A 242 -10.30 1.74 -14.66
C TYR A 242 -11.63 1.03 -14.94
N TYR A 243 -12.75 1.60 -14.48
CA TYR A 243 -14.09 1.01 -14.66
C TYR A 243 -14.85 1.57 -15.86
N LEU A 244 -14.25 2.50 -16.61
CA LEU A 244 -14.87 3.14 -17.76
C LEU A 244 -14.70 2.27 -19.00
N ASP A 245 -15.78 2.10 -19.78
CA ASP A 245 -15.74 1.34 -21.03
C ASP A 245 -15.26 2.23 -22.19
N ALA A 246 -13.94 2.24 -22.40
CA ALA A 246 -13.33 3.05 -23.45
C ALA A 246 -13.77 2.58 -24.84
N GLN A 247 -13.98 1.28 -25.05
CA GLN A 247 -14.39 0.74 -26.36
C GLN A 247 -15.79 1.24 -26.74
N GLN A 248 -16.72 1.25 -25.78
CA GLN A 248 -18.05 1.79 -26.01
C GLN A 248 -18.00 3.29 -26.30
N LEU A 249 -17.20 4.06 -25.55
CA LEU A 249 -17.05 5.50 -25.81
C LEU A 249 -16.46 5.80 -27.18
N PHE A 250 -15.49 4.99 -27.67
CA PHE A 250 -14.99 5.12 -29.04
C PHE A 250 -16.07 4.87 -30.10
N ALA A 251 -17.06 4.02 -29.79
CA ALA A 251 -18.16 3.72 -30.69
C ALA A 251 -19.27 4.78 -30.66
N THR A 252 -19.57 5.37 -29.50
CA THR A 252 -20.72 6.28 -29.32
C THR A 252 -20.35 7.76 -29.28
N ASP A 253 -19.15 8.11 -28.83
CA ASP A 253 -18.80 9.45 -28.36
C ASP A 253 -17.43 9.93 -28.85
N LEU A 254 -17.06 9.54 -30.08
CA LEU A 254 -15.75 9.85 -30.67
C LEU A 254 -15.42 11.34 -30.68
N THR A 255 -16.39 12.21 -31.00
CA THR A 255 -16.20 13.67 -31.01
C THR A 255 -15.77 14.20 -29.65
N ASP A 256 -16.41 13.72 -28.58
CA ASP A 256 -16.07 14.13 -27.23
C ASP A 256 -14.68 13.59 -26.81
N LEU A 257 -14.31 12.38 -27.24
CA LEU A 257 -12.95 11.87 -27.04
C LEU A 257 -11.89 12.66 -27.81
N GLU A 258 -12.21 13.18 -29.00
CA GLU A 258 -11.33 14.08 -29.75
C GLU A 258 -11.18 15.43 -29.03
N GLU A 259 -12.25 15.98 -28.46
CA GLU A 259 -12.18 17.15 -27.58
C GLU A 259 -11.33 16.87 -26.33
N THR A 260 -11.52 15.72 -25.67
CA THR A 260 -10.67 15.27 -24.55
C THR A 260 -9.20 15.19 -24.98
N LYS A 261 -8.90 14.56 -26.12
CA LYS A 261 -7.53 14.45 -26.67
C LYS A 261 -6.91 15.82 -26.85
N ASN A 262 -7.59 16.71 -27.58
CA ASN A 262 -7.09 18.04 -27.90
C ASN A 262 -6.80 18.84 -26.63
N LEU A 263 -7.69 18.77 -25.63
CA LEU A 263 -7.49 19.39 -24.33
C LEU A 263 -6.22 18.86 -23.63
N VAL A 264 -6.11 17.54 -23.48
CA VAL A 264 -4.98 16.88 -22.79
C VAL A 264 -3.65 17.17 -23.49
N GLN A 265 -3.66 17.23 -24.82
CA GLN A 265 -2.48 17.60 -25.61
C GLN A 265 -1.95 19.00 -25.30
N THR A 266 -2.79 19.94 -24.83
CA THR A 266 -2.29 21.27 -24.45
C THR A 266 -1.50 21.25 -23.14
N TRP A 267 -1.66 20.22 -22.30
CA TRP A 267 -1.08 20.20 -20.95
C TRP A 267 0.44 20.04 -20.97
N LYS A 268 1.02 19.49 -22.04
CA LYS A 268 2.48 19.44 -22.20
C LYS A 268 3.11 20.83 -22.19
N TYR A 269 2.36 21.89 -22.51
CA TYR A 269 2.83 23.28 -22.45
C TYR A 269 2.69 23.92 -21.07
N MET A 270 2.08 23.25 -20.09
CA MET A 270 1.99 23.77 -18.72
C MET A 270 3.36 23.85 -18.04
N GLU A 271 3.43 24.74 -17.04
CA GLU A 271 4.62 24.93 -16.22
C GLU A 271 5.05 23.62 -15.53
N PRO A 272 6.35 23.26 -15.57
CA PRO A 272 6.87 21.99 -15.04
C PRO A 272 6.85 21.89 -13.51
N THR A 273 6.42 22.93 -12.81
CA THR A 273 6.50 23.00 -11.33
C THR A 273 5.46 22.17 -10.60
N SER A 274 4.47 21.60 -11.28
CA SER A 274 3.50 20.66 -10.71
C SER A 274 3.58 19.31 -11.40
N LEU A 275 3.58 18.23 -10.61
CA LEU A 275 3.62 16.86 -11.11
C LEU A 275 2.21 16.27 -11.33
N TYR A 276 1.16 16.84 -10.72
CA TYR A 276 -0.16 16.19 -10.69
C TYR A 276 -0.82 16.11 -12.07
N TRP A 277 -0.74 17.17 -12.88
CA TRP A 277 -1.25 17.13 -14.25
C TRP A 277 -0.53 16.10 -15.11
N SER A 278 0.77 15.85 -14.86
CA SER A 278 1.56 14.87 -15.62
C SER A 278 1.11 13.44 -15.35
N TYR A 279 0.74 13.13 -14.11
CA TYR A 279 0.11 11.85 -13.76
C TYR A 279 -1.26 11.70 -14.44
N ALA A 280 -2.10 12.72 -14.36
CA ALA A 280 -3.41 12.71 -15.02
C ALA A 280 -3.28 12.57 -16.55
N TYR A 281 -2.32 13.26 -17.17
CA TYR A 281 -1.98 13.14 -18.59
C TYR A 281 -1.63 11.69 -18.94
N GLN A 282 -0.71 11.06 -18.19
CA GLN A 282 -0.32 9.66 -18.41
C GLN A 282 -1.51 8.70 -18.26
N MET A 283 -2.35 8.89 -17.24
CA MET A 283 -3.51 8.03 -17.00
C MET A 283 -4.54 8.12 -18.13
N LEU A 284 -4.78 9.32 -18.66
CA LEU A 284 -5.71 9.52 -19.78
C LEU A 284 -5.19 8.87 -21.06
N TRP A 285 -3.91 9.06 -21.38
CA TRP A 285 -3.30 8.39 -22.53
C TRP A 285 -3.30 6.88 -22.39
N TRP A 286 -3.03 6.37 -21.19
CA TRP A 286 -2.95 4.95 -20.92
C TRP A 286 -4.30 4.24 -20.90
N GLU A 287 -5.36 4.85 -20.36
CA GLU A 287 -6.64 4.17 -20.15
C GLU A 287 -7.71 4.60 -21.18
N LEU A 288 -7.72 5.86 -21.64
CA LEU A 288 -8.80 6.42 -22.45
C LEU A 288 -8.41 6.71 -23.91
N LEU A 289 -7.23 7.29 -24.14
CA LEU A 289 -6.82 7.83 -25.45
C LEU A 289 -5.90 6.89 -26.25
N GLN A 290 -6.07 5.58 -26.08
CA GLN A 290 -5.15 4.53 -26.57
C GLN A 290 -5.19 4.29 -28.09
N LYS A 291 -5.82 5.17 -28.87
CA LYS A 291 -5.93 5.01 -30.33
C LYS A 291 -4.53 5.11 -30.97
N PRO A 292 -4.06 4.10 -31.73
CA PRO A 292 -2.68 4.04 -32.22
C PRO A 292 -2.22 5.27 -33.00
N GLU A 293 -3.11 5.86 -33.81
CA GLU A 293 -2.78 7.07 -34.56
C GLU A 293 -2.52 8.26 -33.62
N TRP A 294 -3.30 8.40 -32.55
CA TRP A 294 -3.18 9.50 -31.59
C TRP A 294 -1.92 9.38 -30.73
N THR A 295 -1.60 8.18 -30.27
CA THR A 295 -0.41 7.94 -29.44
C THR A 295 0.87 8.15 -30.23
N THR A 296 0.89 7.71 -31.50
CA THR A 296 2.01 7.91 -32.41
C THR A 296 2.18 9.39 -32.76
N GLU A 297 1.09 10.10 -33.04
CA GLU A 297 1.09 11.54 -33.30
C GLU A 297 1.69 12.33 -32.12
N GLU A 298 1.21 12.05 -30.90
CA GLU A 298 1.69 12.75 -29.71
C GLU A 298 3.15 12.44 -29.36
N ALA A 299 3.59 11.18 -29.52
CA ALA A 299 4.99 10.80 -29.34
C ALA A 299 5.91 11.51 -30.34
N ASN A 300 5.51 11.60 -31.61
CA ASN A 300 6.25 12.32 -32.64
C ASN A 300 6.32 13.82 -32.35
N GLU A 301 5.24 14.42 -31.86
CA GLU A 301 5.23 15.84 -31.49
C GLU A 301 6.14 16.11 -30.29
N LEU A 302 6.11 15.28 -29.26
CA LEU A 302 7.05 15.38 -28.14
C LEU A 302 8.50 15.26 -28.60
N ASN A 303 8.80 14.33 -29.50
CA ASN A 303 10.13 14.18 -30.07
C ASN A 303 10.55 15.42 -30.88
N ARG A 304 9.63 16.01 -31.66
CA ARG A 304 9.87 17.26 -32.38
C ARG A 304 10.22 18.39 -31.40
N LEU A 305 9.40 18.59 -30.37
CA LEU A 305 9.59 19.63 -29.35
C LEU A 305 10.94 19.50 -28.62
N ILE A 306 11.43 18.28 -28.36
CA ILE A 306 12.74 18.06 -27.74
C ILE A 306 13.89 18.61 -28.61
N HIS A 307 13.76 18.56 -29.94
CA HIS A 307 14.80 18.93 -30.90
C HIS A 307 14.69 20.37 -31.41
N LEU A 308 13.67 21.11 -31.00
CA LEU A 308 13.53 22.51 -31.38
C LEU A 308 14.63 23.38 -30.73
N PRO A 309 15.29 24.27 -31.50
CA PRO A 309 16.35 25.15 -30.99
C PRO A 309 15.90 26.05 -29.84
N GLU A 310 14.66 26.53 -29.88
CA GLU A 310 14.05 27.44 -28.91
C GLU A 310 13.65 26.78 -27.58
N THR A 311 13.62 25.45 -27.52
CA THR A 311 13.18 24.73 -26.32
C THR A 311 14.25 24.76 -25.24
N THR A 312 13.87 25.22 -24.05
CA THR A 312 14.74 25.29 -22.87
C THR A 312 15.10 23.90 -22.34
N ASP A 313 16.17 23.78 -21.57
CA ASP A 313 16.56 22.48 -21.00
C ASP A 313 15.51 21.91 -20.04
N ALA A 314 14.82 22.76 -19.28
CA ALA A 314 13.73 22.36 -18.40
C ALA A 314 12.53 21.80 -19.19
N GLU A 315 12.20 22.39 -20.34
CA GLU A 315 11.16 21.88 -21.23
C GLU A 315 11.59 20.58 -21.91
N LYS A 316 12.84 20.47 -22.37
CA LYS A 316 13.37 19.22 -22.94
C LYS A 316 13.27 18.07 -21.96
N GLU A 317 13.62 18.30 -20.69
CA GLU A 317 13.49 17.30 -19.65
C GLU A 317 12.03 16.89 -19.43
N LYS A 318 11.11 17.87 -19.33
CA LYS A 318 9.66 17.60 -19.25
C LYS A 318 9.17 16.76 -20.45
N TYR A 319 9.54 17.13 -21.67
CA TYR A 319 9.09 16.41 -22.87
C TYR A 319 9.68 15.00 -22.96
N ARG A 320 10.94 14.79 -22.54
CA ARG A 320 11.54 13.45 -22.41
C ARG A 320 10.81 12.60 -21.38
N MET A 321 10.50 13.18 -20.23
CA MET A 321 9.72 12.53 -19.18
C MET A 321 8.35 12.06 -19.68
N LEU A 322 7.65 12.89 -20.47
CA LEU A 322 6.39 12.51 -21.12
C LEU A 322 6.58 11.47 -22.23
N LEU A 323 7.62 11.62 -23.07
CA LEU A 323 7.90 10.69 -24.17
C LEU A 323 8.16 9.27 -23.68
N GLY A 324 8.82 9.13 -22.52
CA GLY A 324 9.00 7.84 -21.84
C GLY A 324 7.69 7.06 -21.71
N HIS A 325 6.57 7.73 -21.44
CA HIS A 325 5.27 7.09 -21.30
C HIS A 325 4.82 6.42 -22.60
N PHE A 326 4.94 7.13 -23.71
CA PHE A 326 4.57 6.62 -25.04
C PHE A 326 5.53 5.51 -25.50
N LEU A 327 6.81 5.57 -25.14
CA LEU A 327 7.75 4.46 -25.37
C LEU A 327 7.28 3.18 -24.67
N VAL A 328 6.77 3.27 -23.43
CA VAL A 328 6.14 2.12 -22.77
C VAL A 328 4.89 1.64 -23.51
N MET A 329 4.02 2.55 -23.97
CA MET A 329 2.83 2.16 -24.77
C MET A 329 3.22 1.42 -26.05
N MET A 330 4.32 1.83 -26.69
CA MET A 330 4.88 1.20 -27.90
C MET A 330 5.73 -0.05 -27.62
N LYS A 331 5.82 -0.49 -26.35
CA LYS A 331 6.66 -1.61 -25.88
C LYS A 331 8.16 -1.41 -26.03
N GLU A 332 8.61 -0.17 -26.14
CA GLU A 332 10.02 0.24 -26.10
C GLU A 332 10.48 0.50 -24.65
N ASP A 333 10.28 -0.49 -23.79
CA ASP A 333 10.48 -0.38 -22.33
C ASP A 333 11.88 0.09 -21.93
N GLN A 334 12.90 -0.40 -22.63
CA GLN A 334 14.29 -0.08 -22.32
C GLN A 334 14.57 1.42 -22.52
N ALA A 335 14.09 1.99 -23.63
CA ALA A 335 14.26 3.41 -23.91
C ALA A 335 13.54 4.29 -22.89
N ALA A 336 12.33 3.89 -22.46
CA ALA A 336 11.61 4.59 -21.40
C ALA A 336 12.37 4.55 -20.05
N LEU A 337 12.88 3.39 -19.66
CA LEU A 337 13.63 3.22 -18.42
C LEU A 337 14.97 3.98 -18.45
N ASP A 338 15.64 4.04 -19.60
CA ASP A 338 16.88 4.81 -19.76
C ASP A 338 16.66 6.33 -19.60
N ILE A 339 15.46 6.82 -19.88
CA ILE A 339 15.05 8.22 -19.60
C ILE A 339 14.76 8.41 -18.11
N TRP A 340 14.02 7.49 -17.48
CA TRP A 340 13.47 7.72 -16.13
C TRP A 340 14.39 7.30 -14.98
N LEU A 341 15.12 6.19 -15.10
CA LEU A 341 15.96 5.66 -14.01
C LEU A 341 17.07 6.63 -13.55
N PRO A 342 17.68 7.46 -14.41
CA PRO A 342 18.63 8.48 -13.96
C PRO A 342 18.02 9.54 -13.02
N ASN A 343 16.70 9.72 -13.04
CA ASN A 343 16.03 10.71 -12.22
C ASN A 343 15.73 10.15 -10.82
N GLU A 344 16.62 10.45 -9.86
CA GLU A 344 16.51 10.00 -8.46
C GLU A 344 15.26 10.50 -7.72
N ARG A 345 14.54 11.49 -8.27
CA ARG A 345 13.28 11.97 -7.68
C ARG A 345 12.11 11.01 -7.90
N LEU A 346 12.22 10.09 -8.86
CA LEU A 346 11.18 9.12 -9.16
C LEU A 346 11.29 7.93 -8.21
N SER A 347 10.35 7.84 -7.28
CA SER A 347 10.22 6.68 -6.39
C SER A 347 9.51 5.52 -7.09
N LEU A 348 9.46 4.36 -6.42
CA LEU A 348 8.73 3.19 -6.92
C LEU A 348 7.28 3.52 -7.31
N THR A 349 6.62 4.45 -6.59
CA THR A 349 5.24 4.89 -6.84
C THR A 349 5.00 5.32 -8.28
N PHE A 350 5.96 5.99 -8.92
CA PHE A 350 5.87 6.40 -10.33
C PHE A 350 5.74 5.20 -11.28
N TYR A 351 6.43 4.10 -10.99
CA TYR A 351 6.48 2.92 -11.84
C TYR A 351 5.32 1.93 -11.58
N LEU A 352 4.64 2.04 -10.43
CA LEU A 352 3.58 1.13 -10.02
C LEU A 352 2.43 0.98 -11.02
N PRO A 353 1.91 2.05 -11.66
CA PRO A 353 0.84 1.91 -12.65
C PRO A 353 1.20 0.95 -13.79
N TYR A 354 2.42 1.05 -14.33
CA TYR A 354 2.89 0.20 -15.42
C TYR A 354 3.04 -1.26 -14.99
N VAL A 355 3.73 -1.52 -13.88
CA VAL A 355 3.92 -2.90 -13.40
C VAL A 355 2.59 -3.54 -12.97
N LYS A 356 1.66 -2.77 -12.39
CA LYS A 356 0.29 -3.24 -12.13
C LYS A 356 -0.40 -3.60 -13.44
N SER A 357 -0.31 -2.76 -14.47
CA SER A 357 -0.92 -3.02 -15.78
C SER A 357 -0.35 -4.31 -16.42
N PHE A 358 0.96 -4.51 -16.41
CA PHE A 358 1.58 -5.74 -16.94
C PHE A 358 1.06 -6.98 -16.21
N ALA A 359 1.00 -6.93 -14.87
CA ALA A 359 0.47 -8.02 -14.07
C ALA A 359 -1.04 -8.27 -14.32
N ARG A 360 -1.86 -7.22 -14.46
CA ARG A 360 -3.29 -7.34 -14.78
C ARG A 360 -3.50 -8.04 -16.13
N ASN A 361 -2.64 -7.73 -17.10
CA ASN A 361 -2.67 -8.31 -18.44
C ASN A 361 -1.96 -9.67 -18.55
N ASN A 362 -1.49 -10.24 -17.43
CA ASN A 362 -0.69 -11.46 -17.38
C ASN A 362 0.61 -11.43 -18.22
N ASP A 363 1.16 -10.24 -18.50
CA ASP A 363 2.44 -10.06 -19.16
C ASP A 363 3.60 -10.24 -18.16
N TRP A 364 3.70 -11.46 -17.62
CA TRP A 364 4.69 -11.82 -16.60
C TRP A 364 6.14 -11.61 -17.04
N PRO A 365 6.55 -11.89 -18.30
CA PRO A 365 7.92 -11.62 -18.74
C PRO A 365 8.26 -10.13 -18.67
N ARG A 366 7.37 -9.26 -19.17
CA ARG A 366 7.57 -7.81 -19.13
C ARG A 366 7.56 -7.27 -17.70
N PHE A 367 6.65 -7.76 -16.87
CA PHE A 367 6.62 -7.46 -15.43
C PHE A 367 7.96 -7.78 -14.76
N LEU A 368 8.47 -9.00 -14.93
CA LEU A 368 9.74 -9.40 -14.31
C LEU A 368 10.93 -8.60 -14.83
N ALA A 369 10.97 -8.30 -16.14
CA ALA A 369 12.03 -7.47 -16.71
C ALA A 369 12.08 -6.07 -16.07
N TRP A 370 10.92 -5.46 -15.81
CA TRP A 370 10.84 -4.19 -15.09
C TRP A 370 11.26 -4.31 -13.64
N ILE A 371 10.77 -5.32 -12.90
CA ILE A 371 11.16 -5.51 -11.49
C ILE A 371 12.68 -5.72 -11.36
N ASP A 372 13.32 -6.37 -12.33
CA ASP A 372 14.76 -6.56 -12.37
C ASP A 372 15.52 -5.22 -12.52
N ARG A 373 14.97 -4.27 -13.29
CA ARG A 373 15.55 -2.92 -13.44
C ARG A 373 15.26 -2.03 -12.24
N LEU A 374 14.14 -2.26 -11.55
CA LEU A 374 13.68 -1.51 -10.38
C LEU A 374 14.18 -2.07 -9.04
N GLU A 375 15.12 -3.02 -9.05
CA GLU A 375 15.60 -3.77 -7.87
C GLU A 375 15.92 -2.87 -6.66
N ARG A 376 16.66 -1.78 -6.89
CA ARG A 376 16.99 -0.79 -5.85
C ARG A 376 15.76 -0.11 -5.28
N LEU A 377 14.87 0.38 -6.14
CA LEU A 377 13.64 1.07 -5.74
C LEU A 377 12.67 0.15 -5.01
N VAL A 378 12.63 -1.14 -5.37
CA VAL A 378 11.86 -2.15 -4.63
C VAL A 378 12.45 -2.36 -3.24
N GLY A 379 13.77 -2.50 -3.11
CA GLY A 379 14.43 -2.68 -1.81
C GLY A 379 14.29 -1.51 -0.85
N GLU A 380 14.15 -0.28 -1.37
CA GLU A 380 13.98 0.97 -0.62
C GLU A 380 12.51 1.38 -0.41
N ALA A 381 11.56 0.64 -0.97
CA ALA A 381 10.14 0.96 -0.89
C ALA A 381 9.59 0.86 0.54
N ASP A 382 8.54 1.62 0.84
CA ASP A 382 7.78 1.43 2.07
C ASP A 382 7.09 0.05 2.10
N ALA A 383 6.69 -0.37 3.30
CA ALA A 383 6.14 -1.70 3.53
C ALA A 383 4.87 -2.01 2.71
N GLN A 384 4.08 -1.01 2.30
CA GLN A 384 2.88 -1.26 1.51
C GLN A 384 3.26 -1.58 0.06
N HIS A 385 4.07 -0.73 -0.57
CA HIS A 385 4.49 -0.93 -1.95
C HIS A 385 5.41 -2.14 -2.12
N TYR A 386 6.31 -2.36 -1.15
CA TYR A 386 7.15 -3.56 -1.12
C TYR A 386 6.31 -4.84 -1.13
N ARG A 387 5.34 -4.94 -0.22
CA ARG A 387 4.46 -6.12 -0.13
C ARG A 387 3.66 -6.35 -1.41
N LEU A 388 3.11 -5.29 -2.01
CA LEU A 388 2.40 -5.39 -3.27
C LEU A 388 3.29 -5.98 -4.37
N VAL A 389 4.44 -5.36 -4.62
CA VAL A 389 5.35 -5.76 -5.70
C VAL A 389 5.86 -7.19 -5.50
N THR A 390 6.24 -7.54 -4.27
CA THR A 390 6.81 -8.86 -3.98
C THR A 390 5.77 -9.98 -4.02
N THR A 391 4.53 -9.71 -3.62
CA THR A 391 3.42 -10.65 -3.79
C THR A 391 3.17 -10.95 -5.26
N VAL A 392 3.10 -9.92 -6.10
CA VAL A 392 2.89 -10.06 -7.55
C VAL A 392 4.11 -10.71 -8.21
N TRP A 393 5.32 -10.36 -7.80
CA TRP A 393 6.56 -10.94 -8.30
C TRP A 393 6.66 -12.44 -8.01
N ARG A 394 6.30 -12.90 -6.81
CA ARG A 394 6.26 -14.33 -6.50
C ARG A 394 5.27 -15.07 -7.38
N GLU A 395 4.11 -14.47 -7.63
CA GLU A 395 3.13 -15.04 -8.55
C GLU A 395 3.67 -15.12 -9.98
N ALA A 396 4.29 -14.06 -10.49
CA ALA A 396 4.92 -14.04 -11.82
C ALA A 396 6.00 -15.12 -11.95
N MET A 397 6.85 -15.28 -10.93
CA MET A 397 7.88 -16.34 -10.88
C MET A 397 7.26 -17.74 -10.87
N ARG A 398 6.15 -17.94 -10.15
CA ARG A 398 5.42 -19.21 -10.13
C ARG A 398 4.81 -19.54 -11.49
N GLN A 399 4.13 -18.57 -12.12
CA GLN A 399 3.50 -18.72 -13.43
C GLN A 399 4.51 -19.04 -14.54
N LEU A 400 5.73 -18.52 -14.44
CA LEU A 400 6.83 -18.81 -15.37
C LEU A 400 7.69 -20.02 -14.97
N GLY A 401 7.32 -20.77 -13.93
CA GLY A 401 8.08 -21.96 -13.49
C GLY A 401 9.45 -21.66 -12.86
N ARG A 402 9.73 -20.40 -12.52
CA ARG A 402 11.02 -19.92 -11.99
C ARG A 402 11.07 -19.84 -10.47
N GLY A 403 10.13 -20.47 -9.76
CA GLY A 403 10.01 -20.38 -8.30
C GLY A 403 11.28 -20.74 -7.51
N GLN A 404 12.17 -21.57 -8.07
CA GLN A 404 13.45 -21.94 -7.44
C GLN A 404 14.47 -20.80 -7.43
N GLU A 405 14.35 -19.80 -8.31
CA GLU A 405 15.24 -18.64 -8.35
C GLU A 405 14.88 -17.58 -7.28
N CYS A 406 13.74 -17.73 -6.60
CA CYS A 406 13.20 -16.73 -5.70
C CYS A 406 14.18 -16.31 -4.59
N GLY A 407 14.91 -17.26 -3.99
CA GLY A 407 15.86 -16.97 -2.92
C GLY A 407 16.95 -15.97 -3.31
N LYS A 408 17.51 -16.10 -4.52
CA LYS A 408 18.58 -15.20 -5.00
C LYS A 408 18.08 -13.77 -5.17
N LYS A 409 16.85 -13.60 -5.69
CA LYS A 409 16.23 -12.29 -5.90
C LYS A 409 15.75 -11.65 -4.61
N LEU A 410 15.14 -12.43 -3.71
CA LEU A 410 14.79 -11.95 -2.38
C LEU A 410 16.01 -11.41 -1.65
N LYS A 411 17.17 -12.08 -1.72
CA LYS A 411 18.42 -11.56 -1.14
C LYS A 411 18.81 -10.17 -1.69
N LYS A 412 18.54 -9.90 -2.97
CA LYS A 412 18.87 -8.62 -3.60
C LYS A 412 17.91 -7.49 -3.21
N PHE A 413 16.66 -7.81 -2.89
CA PHE A 413 15.67 -6.86 -2.39
C PHE A 413 15.82 -6.52 -0.89
N LEU A 414 16.91 -6.94 -0.25
CA LEU A 414 17.21 -6.52 1.12
C LEU A 414 17.51 -5.00 1.14
N PRO A 415 17.06 -4.25 2.16
CA PRO A 415 16.46 -4.74 3.41
C PRO A 415 14.97 -5.02 3.38
N GLY A 416 14.22 -4.51 2.39
CA GLY A 416 12.76 -4.65 2.33
C GLY A 416 12.27 -6.10 2.41
N SER A 417 13.04 -7.04 1.85
CA SER A 417 12.72 -8.47 1.76
C SER A 417 13.07 -9.33 2.96
N PHE A 418 13.46 -8.73 4.07
CA PHE A 418 14.01 -9.46 5.21
C PHE A 418 13.11 -10.64 5.65
N GLN A 419 11.81 -10.39 5.79
CA GLN A 419 10.85 -11.39 6.29
C GLN A 419 10.68 -12.54 5.29
N GLU A 420 10.48 -12.23 4.02
CA GLU A 420 10.27 -13.20 2.95
C GLU A 420 11.53 -14.03 2.70
N TYR A 421 12.70 -13.39 2.71
CA TYR A 421 13.97 -14.07 2.54
C TYR A 421 14.28 -14.98 3.74
N ALA A 422 14.02 -14.52 4.96
CA ALA A 422 14.15 -15.34 6.15
C ALA A 422 13.24 -16.58 6.10
N SER A 423 11.96 -16.41 5.75
CA SER A 423 11.04 -17.54 5.59
C SER A 423 11.50 -18.51 4.50
N TYR A 424 11.95 -18.00 3.35
CA TYR A 424 12.50 -18.83 2.28
C TYR A 424 13.71 -19.66 2.74
N LEU A 425 14.69 -19.03 3.40
CA LEU A 425 15.88 -19.74 3.91
C LEU A 425 15.49 -20.82 4.91
N TYR A 426 14.55 -20.51 5.79
CA TYR A 426 14.08 -21.42 6.82
C TYR A 426 13.32 -22.62 6.23
N GLU A 427 12.37 -22.39 5.32
CA GLU A 427 11.59 -23.44 4.64
C GLU A 427 12.48 -24.39 3.83
N ASN A 428 13.54 -23.85 3.22
CA ASN A 428 14.53 -24.64 2.46
C ASN A 428 15.67 -25.20 3.33
N GLN A 429 15.52 -25.18 4.67
CA GLN A 429 16.50 -25.71 5.63
C GLN A 429 17.91 -25.09 5.53
N GLN A 430 18.02 -23.89 4.97
CA GLN A 430 19.26 -23.11 4.89
C GLN A 430 19.52 -22.37 6.22
N TYR A 431 19.60 -23.13 7.31
CA TYR A 431 19.62 -22.57 8.68
C TYR A 431 20.83 -21.67 8.96
N LYS A 432 21.99 -21.95 8.35
CA LYS A 432 23.18 -21.11 8.53
C LYS A 432 22.94 -19.70 7.99
N ASP A 433 22.54 -19.59 6.73
CA ASP A 433 22.24 -18.31 6.09
C ASP A 433 21.09 -17.58 6.81
N TRP A 434 20.11 -18.33 7.33
CA TRP A 434 19.02 -17.77 8.12
C TRP A 434 19.52 -17.15 9.43
N VAL A 435 20.37 -17.84 10.19
CA VAL A 435 20.99 -17.29 11.41
C VAL A 435 21.82 -16.06 11.08
N ASP A 436 22.68 -16.13 10.06
CA ASP A 436 23.55 -15.02 9.65
C ASP A 436 22.73 -13.77 9.26
N LEU A 437 21.60 -13.96 8.57
CA LEU A 437 20.67 -12.89 8.20
C LEU A 437 20.07 -12.22 9.44
N GLN A 438 19.51 -13.00 10.36
CA GLN A 438 18.87 -12.51 11.58
C GLN A 438 19.87 -11.74 12.47
N LEU A 439 21.11 -12.23 12.59
CA LEU A 439 22.19 -11.53 13.30
C LEU A 439 22.59 -10.22 12.63
N SER A 440 22.70 -10.21 11.29
CA SER A 440 23.06 -9.01 10.52
C SER A 440 22.06 -7.87 10.72
N TYR A 441 20.77 -8.20 10.84
CA TYR A 441 19.68 -7.26 11.12
C TYR A 441 19.46 -7.02 12.62
N ARG A 442 20.28 -7.64 13.49
CA ARG A 442 20.21 -7.51 14.95
C ARG A 442 18.82 -7.82 15.52
N VAL A 443 18.14 -8.82 14.96
CA VAL A 443 16.82 -9.24 15.44
C VAL A 443 16.95 -9.69 16.91
N PRO A 444 16.15 -9.12 17.83
CA PRO A 444 16.16 -9.54 19.22
C PRO A 444 15.85 -11.03 19.36
N PHE A 445 16.54 -11.72 20.27
CA PHE A 445 16.30 -13.13 20.51
C PHE A 445 14.85 -13.43 20.93
N THR A 446 14.20 -12.48 21.60
CA THR A 446 12.79 -12.55 22.02
C THR A 446 11.80 -12.54 20.86
N ASP A 447 12.20 -12.01 19.71
CA ASP A 447 11.33 -11.82 18.55
C ASP A 447 11.35 -13.06 17.63
N ILE A 448 12.34 -13.93 17.81
CA ILE A 448 12.46 -15.21 17.11
C ILE A 448 11.49 -16.21 17.74
N GLN A 449 10.69 -16.87 16.90
CA GLN A 449 9.69 -17.80 17.38
C GLN A 449 10.33 -19.05 18.02
N ALA A 450 9.79 -19.50 19.16
CA ALA A 450 10.36 -20.63 19.90
C ALA A 450 10.41 -21.93 19.08
N TRP A 451 9.45 -22.14 18.18
CA TRP A 451 9.44 -23.29 17.27
C TRP A 451 10.57 -23.22 16.23
N GLN A 452 10.95 -22.01 15.79
CA GLN A 452 12.09 -21.82 14.88
C GLN A 452 13.40 -22.21 15.53
N ILE A 453 13.61 -21.75 16.77
CA ILE A 453 14.78 -22.12 17.58
C ILE A 453 14.85 -23.63 17.79
N LYS A 454 13.73 -24.27 18.12
CA LYS A 454 13.70 -25.72 18.39
C LYS A 454 14.10 -26.54 17.16
N GLN A 455 13.59 -26.19 15.97
CA GLN A 455 13.92 -26.93 14.75
C GLN A 455 15.40 -26.73 14.35
N VAL A 456 15.95 -25.53 14.51
CA VAL A 456 17.39 -25.28 14.30
C VAL A 456 18.22 -26.04 15.34
N GLU A 457 17.76 -26.13 16.60
CA GLU A 457 18.43 -26.91 17.64
C GLU A 457 18.46 -28.42 17.32
N GLU A 458 17.40 -28.94 16.70
CA GLU A 458 17.33 -30.34 16.28
C GLU A 458 18.23 -30.63 15.06
N ALA A 459 18.28 -29.72 14.08
CA ALA A 459 19.01 -29.92 12.83
C ALA A 459 20.51 -29.53 12.91
N ALA A 460 20.82 -28.38 13.50
CA ALA A 460 22.16 -27.79 13.51
C ALA A 460 22.36 -26.88 14.75
N PRO A 461 22.43 -27.46 15.96
CA PRO A 461 22.38 -26.68 17.21
C PRO A 461 23.55 -25.72 17.40
N HIS A 462 24.71 -26.02 16.82
CA HIS A 462 25.90 -25.14 16.85
C HIS A 462 25.64 -23.76 16.22
N LEU A 463 24.69 -23.63 15.30
CA LEU A 463 24.35 -22.36 14.67
C LEU A 463 23.68 -21.38 15.64
N LEU A 464 23.10 -21.85 16.74
CA LEU A 464 22.41 -20.99 17.71
C LEU A 464 23.35 -20.33 18.73
N PHE A 465 24.64 -20.70 18.74
CA PHE A 465 25.60 -20.12 19.68
C PHE A 465 25.62 -18.58 19.65
N PRO A 466 25.72 -17.89 18.50
CA PRO A 466 25.78 -16.44 18.47
C PRO A 466 24.57 -15.78 19.14
N PHE A 467 23.37 -16.33 18.90
CA PHE A 467 22.14 -15.84 19.53
C PHE A 467 22.16 -15.96 21.04
N TYR A 468 22.45 -17.16 21.55
CA TYR A 468 22.48 -17.37 22.99
C TYR A 468 23.56 -16.50 23.65
N LEU A 469 24.74 -16.41 23.05
CA LEU A 469 25.84 -15.61 23.59
C LEU A 469 25.49 -14.12 23.61
N GLN A 470 24.88 -13.59 22.55
CA GLN A 470 24.45 -12.20 22.50
C GLN A 470 23.40 -11.91 23.58
N GLU A 471 22.39 -12.79 23.72
CA GLU A 471 21.32 -12.62 24.70
C GLU A 471 21.82 -12.79 26.15
N ILE A 472 22.72 -13.74 26.41
CA ILE A 472 23.37 -13.91 27.73
C ILE A 472 24.13 -12.64 28.11
N ASN A 473 24.93 -12.08 27.19
CA ASN A 473 25.66 -10.84 27.46
C ASN A 473 24.71 -9.66 27.70
N ARG A 474 23.60 -9.57 26.96
CA ARG A 474 22.56 -8.55 27.15
C ARG A 474 21.93 -8.65 28.54
N LEU A 475 21.49 -9.85 28.93
CA LEU A 475 20.88 -10.13 30.24
C LEU A 475 21.84 -9.87 31.41
N ILE A 476 23.12 -10.20 31.27
CA ILE A 476 24.15 -9.84 32.27
C ILE A 476 24.32 -8.32 32.35
N GLY A 477 24.25 -7.63 31.22
CA GLY A 477 24.32 -6.17 31.11
C GLY A 477 23.19 -5.42 31.83
N GLU A 478 21.99 -6.01 31.93
CA GLU A 478 20.83 -5.41 32.63
C GLU A 478 21.02 -5.30 34.15
N ARG A 479 22.00 -6.00 34.72
CA ARG A 479 22.40 -5.93 36.14
C ARG A 479 21.26 -6.17 37.14
N SER A 480 20.30 -7.01 36.78
CA SER A 480 19.19 -7.40 37.67
C SER A 480 19.28 -8.88 38.05
N ARG A 481 18.80 -9.22 39.26
CA ARG A 481 18.83 -10.61 39.73
C ARG A 481 17.90 -11.52 38.90
N THR A 482 16.81 -10.98 38.37
CA THR A 482 15.91 -11.69 37.44
C THR A 482 16.60 -11.96 36.11
N SER A 483 17.31 -10.99 35.54
CA SER A 483 18.04 -11.14 34.28
C SER A 483 19.17 -12.15 34.39
N TYR A 484 19.88 -12.17 35.52
CA TYR A 484 20.91 -13.20 35.77
C TYR A 484 20.32 -14.61 35.78
N LYS A 485 19.15 -14.83 36.39
CA LYS A 485 18.50 -16.16 36.38
C LYS A 485 18.16 -16.62 34.95
N GLU A 486 17.66 -15.72 34.11
CA GLU A 486 17.40 -16.03 32.69
C GLU A 486 18.71 -16.32 31.93
N ALA A 487 19.78 -15.56 32.20
CA ALA A 487 21.10 -15.81 31.62
C ALA A 487 21.63 -17.21 32.00
N ILE A 488 21.45 -17.65 33.25
CA ILE A 488 21.83 -19.00 33.69
C ILE A 488 21.04 -20.08 32.95
N LYS A 489 19.74 -19.88 32.69
CA LYS A 489 18.94 -20.83 31.90
C LYS A 489 19.49 -20.97 30.47
N LEU A 490 19.84 -19.85 29.83
CA LEU A 490 20.45 -19.88 28.50
C LEU A 490 21.84 -20.52 28.51
N LEU A 491 22.67 -20.25 29.52
CA LEU A 491 23.98 -20.89 29.67
C LEU A 491 23.87 -22.43 29.80
N LYS A 492 22.86 -22.93 30.52
CA LYS A 492 22.58 -24.37 30.59
C LYS A 492 22.22 -24.95 29.22
N LYS A 493 21.47 -24.21 28.39
CA LYS A 493 21.18 -24.62 27.00
C LYS A 493 22.45 -24.65 26.17
N VAL A 494 23.29 -23.62 26.24
CA VAL A 494 24.58 -23.57 25.54
C VAL A 494 25.47 -24.75 25.94
N ARG A 495 25.55 -25.09 27.23
CA ARG A 495 26.26 -26.28 27.72
C ARG A 495 25.72 -27.58 27.08
N SER A 496 24.41 -27.75 27.03
CA SER A 496 23.76 -28.90 26.38
C SER A 496 24.15 -29.00 24.91
N ILE A 497 24.18 -27.88 24.20
CA ILE A 497 24.60 -27.84 22.79
C ILE A 497 26.08 -28.22 22.63
N TYR A 498 26.98 -27.67 23.46
CA TYR A 498 28.40 -28.05 23.41
C TYR A 498 28.62 -29.55 23.68
N SER A 499 27.86 -30.15 24.60
CA SER A 499 27.92 -31.59 24.85
C SER A 499 27.41 -32.40 23.66
N LYS A 500 26.28 -32.00 23.05
CA LYS A 500 25.75 -32.63 21.81
C LYS A 500 26.73 -32.57 20.63
N VAL A 501 27.59 -31.54 20.56
CA VAL A 501 28.58 -31.33 19.49
C VAL A 501 29.96 -31.90 19.87
N ASN A 502 30.09 -32.62 20.99
CA ASN A 502 31.34 -33.20 21.51
C ASN A 502 32.46 -32.16 21.74
N GLN A 503 32.11 -30.94 22.15
CA GLN A 503 33.04 -29.82 22.37
C GLN A 503 33.06 -29.36 23.84
N GLU A 504 33.07 -30.30 24.78
CA GLU A 504 32.98 -30.00 26.22
C GLU A 504 34.18 -29.21 26.76
N ALA A 505 35.38 -29.42 26.20
CA ALA A 505 36.56 -28.65 26.56
C ALA A 505 36.43 -27.15 26.22
N HIS A 506 35.79 -26.82 25.10
CA HIS A 506 35.54 -25.44 24.69
C HIS A 506 34.51 -24.77 25.61
N TRP A 507 33.49 -25.51 26.05
CA TRP A 507 32.53 -25.04 27.05
C TRP A 507 33.22 -24.65 28.36
N GLY A 508 34.12 -25.49 28.88
CA GLY A 508 34.88 -25.20 30.10
C GLY A 508 35.67 -23.89 29.98
N SER A 509 36.45 -23.75 28.89
CA SER A 509 37.23 -22.52 28.64
C SER A 509 36.35 -21.27 28.51
N TYR A 510 35.22 -21.37 27.80
CA TYR A 510 34.27 -20.27 27.64
C TYR A 510 33.69 -19.83 29.00
N LEU A 511 33.31 -20.79 29.85
CA LEU A 511 32.71 -20.52 31.15
C LEU A 511 33.72 -19.84 32.11
N ASP A 512 34.98 -20.29 32.09
CA ASP A 512 36.07 -19.67 32.84
C ASP A 512 36.32 -18.23 32.39
N GLN A 513 36.35 -17.98 31.08
CA GLN A 513 36.48 -16.63 30.53
C GLN A 513 35.30 -15.74 30.92
N LEU A 514 34.07 -16.25 30.85
CA LEU A 514 32.86 -15.51 31.21
C LEU A 514 32.85 -15.17 32.71
N SER A 515 33.19 -16.13 33.57
CA SER A 515 33.27 -15.92 35.02
C SER A 515 34.34 -14.90 35.37
N THR A 516 35.51 -14.98 34.74
CA THR A 516 36.62 -14.03 34.93
C THR A 516 36.23 -12.62 34.49
N LYS A 517 35.59 -12.49 33.32
CA LYS A 517 35.12 -11.20 32.77
C LYS A 517 34.13 -10.50 33.71
N TYR A 518 33.26 -11.26 34.39
CA TYR A 518 32.23 -10.72 35.28
C TYR A 518 32.51 -11.00 36.77
N ASN A 519 33.79 -11.07 37.17
CA ASN A 519 34.19 -11.39 38.55
C ASN A 519 33.64 -10.41 39.61
N ARG A 520 33.44 -9.14 39.26
CA ARG A 520 32.92 -8.08 40.14
C ARG A 520 31.41 -8.16 40.37
N LEU A 521 30.67 -8.87 39.51
CA LEU A 521 29.22 -9.01 39.63
C LEU A 521 28.86 -10.14 40.61
N ARG A 522 28.96 -9.87 41.92
CA ARG A 522 28.75 -10.87 43.00
C ARG A 522 27.42 -11.61 42.89
N ALA A 523 26.33 -10.90 42.58
CA ALA A 523 25.01 -11.52 42.42
C ALA A 523 24.96 -12.48 41.22
N PHE A 524 25.64 -12.17 40.11
CA PHE A 524 25.74 -13.07 38.95
C PHE A 524 26.58 -14.31 39.28
N GLN A 525 27.70 -14.13 39.98
CA GLN A 525 28.56 -15.22 40.47
C GLN A 525 27.81 -16.16 41.43
N GLU A 526 26.93 -15.62 42.27
CA GLU A 526 26.07 -16.41 43.14
C GLU A 526 25.05 -17.25 42.33
N GLU A 527 24.44 -16.68 41.30
CA GLU A 527 23.52 -17.42 40.43
C GLU A 527 24.26 -18.47 39.56
N LEU A 528 25.51 -18.24 39.15
CA LEU A 528 26.37 -19.25 38.51
C LEU A 528 26.61 -20.47 39.43
N ARG A 529 26.94 -20.22 40.72
CA ARG A 529 27.06 -21.26 41.76
C ARG A 529 25.77 -22.07 41.88
N ARG A 530 24.64 -21.39 42.05
CA ARG A 530 23.32 -22.02 42.18
C ARG A 530 22.92 -22.79 40.91
N GLY A 531 23.46 -22.38 39.76
CA GLY A 531 23.22 -23.02 38.47
C GLY A 531 23.99 -24.33 38.23
N ASN A 532 24.92 -24.73 39.10
CA ASN A 532 25.91 -25.79 38.82
C ASN A 532 26.72 -25.50 37.53
N LEU A 533 27.02 -24.23 37.30
CA LEU A 533 27.85 -23.74 36.19
C LEU A 533 29.16 -23.14 36.70
N ASN A 534 29.69 -23.70 37.78
CA ASN A 534 31.07 -23.46 38.17
C ASN A 534 31.88 -24.72 37.93
N LEU A 535 33.11 -24.51 37.49
CA LEU A 535 34.19 -25.46 37.66
C LEU A 535 34.66 -25.43 39.11
#